data_AF-A0A929K6C8-F1
#
_entry.id   AF-A0A929K6C8-F1
#
_cell.length_a   1.000
_cell.length_b   1.000
_cell.length_c   1.000
_cell.angle_alpha   90.00
_cell.angle_beta   90.00
_cell.angle_gamma   90.00
#
_symmetry.space_group_name_H-M   'P 1'
#
loop_
_entity.id
_entity.type
_entity.pdbx_description
1 polymer ?
#
loop_
_entity_poly.entity_id
_entity_poly.type
_entity_poly.pdbx_seq_one_letter_code
_entity_poly.pdbx_strand_id
1 'polypeptide(L)'
;GMPQSETPEALQKGIVQGAASSLETLMDFKYAEICKYVTIFNGPVYPFAVVMNMDKWNSLPKDVQKVMDGLGIEQAFWTGNYMDKRVVKSVEWSKKNHNIEITKLTKKELATWNKLLRPLKDKWITKAKAKGLPARAILRDIRVAKEYHSRF
;
A
#
# COMPACT_ATOMS: atom_id res chain seq x y z
N GLY A 1 -1.60 -9.27 -13.76
CA GLY A 1 -2.47 -8.78 -12.68
C GLY A 1 -3.75 -8.28 -13.31
N MET A 2 -4.84 -8.26 -12.56
CA MET A 2 -6.14 -7.71 -12.98
C MET A 2 -6.50 -6.48 -12.12
N PRO A 3 -7.33 -5.55 -12.61
CA PRO A 3 -7.88 -4.47 -11.80
C PRO A 3 -8.64 -4.97 -10.57
N GLN A 4 -8.56 -4.22 -9.46
CA GLN A 4 -9.22 -4.56 -8.20
C GLN A 4 -10.75 -4.73 -8.33
N SER A 5 -11.36 -4.03 -9.29
CA SER A 5 -12.79 -4.11 -9.59
C SER A 5 -13.22 -5.45 -10.22
N GLU A 6 -12.32 -6.17 -10.89
CA GLU A 6 -12.61 -7.44 -11.58
C GLU A 6 -12.35 -8.65 -10.66
N THR A 7 -11.51 -8.48 -9.65
CA THR A 7 -11.09 -9.55 -8.74
C THR A 7 -12.23 -10.25 -7.97
N PRO A 8 -13.31 -9.59 -7.48
CA PRO A 8 -14.40 -10.29 -6.82
C PRO A 8 -15.07 -11.35 -7.70
N GLU A 9 -15.33 -11.03 -8.96
CA GLU A 9 -15.93 -11.97 -9.93
C GLU A 9 -14.95 -13.12 -10.23
N ALA A 10 -13.66 -12.81 -10.41
CA ALA A 10 -12.63 -13.82 -10.64
C ALA A 10 -12.48 -14.79 -9.46
N LEU A 11 -12.64 -14.32 -8.21
CA LEU A 11 -12.67 -15.15 -7.00
C LEU A 11 -13.91 -16.04 -6.97
N GLN A 12 -15.10 -15.48 -7.24
CA GLN A 12 -16.36 -16.24 -7.24
C GLN A 12 -16.39 -17.34 -8.31
N LYS A 13 -15.84 -17.06 -9.49
CA LYS A 13 -15.73 -18.02 -10.60
C LYS A 13 -14.56 -18.99 -10.44
N GLY A 14 -13.73 -18.85 -9.40
CA GLY A 14 -12.55 -19.69 -9.18
C GLY A 14 -11.42 -19.49 -10.21
N ILE A 15 -11.45 -18.40 -11.00
CA ILE A 15 -10.38 -18.03 -11.93
C ILE A 15 -9.10 -17.70 -11.16
N VAL A 16 -9.25 -17.08 -9.98
CA VAL A 16 -8.19 -16.91 -8.99
C VAL A 16 -8.66 -17.45 -7.65
N GLN A 17 -7.71 -17.91 -6.83
CA GLN A 17 -7.99 -18.55 -5.54
C GLN A 17 -7.68 -17.64 -4.34
N GLY A 18 -7.25 -16.41 -4.61
CA GLY A 18 -6.90 -15.42 -3.59
C GLY A 18 -6.46 -14.11 -4.22
N ALA A 19 -6.25 -13.11 -3.37
CA ALA A 19 -5.79 -11.79 -3.78
C ALA A 19 -4.62 -11.34 -2.87
N ALA A 20 -3.59 -10.76 -3.48
CA ALA A 20 -2.53 -10.07 -2.76
C ALA A 20 -2.88 -8.58 -2.69
N SER A 21 -3.53 -8.16 -1.60
CA SER A 21 -4.02 -6.80 -1.39
C SER A 21 -3.90 -6.38 0.07
N SER A 22 -4.22 -5.13 0.36
CA SER A 22 -4.32 -4.59 1.72
C SER A 22 -5.63 -5.02 2.41
N LEU A 23 -5.61 -5.05 3.75
CA LEU A 23 -6.61 -5.75 4.56
C LEU A 23 -7.97 -5.04 4.65
N GLU A 24 -8.08 -3.78 4.26
CA GLU A 24 -9.36 -3.07 4.12
C GLU A 24 -10.28 -3.74 3.09
N THR A 25 -9.69 -4.38 2.07
CA THR A 25 -10.45 -5.02 0.98
C THR A 25 -11.30 -6.20 1.45
N LEU A 26 -10.94 -6.79 2.60
CA LEU A 26 -11.75 -7.82 3.28
C LEU A 26 -13.18 -7.34 3.55
N MET A 27 -13.32 -6.09 3.97
CA MET A 27 -14.61 -5.45 4.23
C MET A 27 -15.12 -4.71 2.98
N ASP A 28 -14.29 -3.85 2.38
CA ASP A 28 -14.73 -2.90 1.35
C ASP A 28 -15.19 -3.60 0.06
N PHE A 29 -14.54 -4.72 -0.29
CA PHE A 29 -14.91 -5.56 -1.44
C PHE A 29 -15.47 -6.92 -1.01
N LYS A 30 -15.82 -7.06 0.27
CA LYS A 30 -16.38 -8.29 0.85
C LYS A 30 -15.51 -9.53 0.61
N TYR A 31 -14.19 -9.38 0.48
CA TYR A 31 -13.32 -10.54 0.31
C TYR A 31 -13.37 -11.50 1.48
N ALA A 32 -13.72 -11.03 2.69
CA ALA A 32 -13.91 -11.91 3.83
C ALA A 32 -15.03 -12.96 3.63
N GLU A 33 -15.97 -12.76 2.70
CA GLU A 33 -17.01 -13.74 2.38
C GLU A 33 -16.42 -14.98 1.67
N ILE A 34 -15.35 -14.79 0.90
CA ILE A 34 -14.74 -15.82 0.03
C ILE A 34 -13.36 -16.26 0.55
N CYS A 35 -12.48 -15.31 0.85
CA CYS A 35 -11.11 -15.52 1.29
C CYS A 35 -11.03 -15.66 2.82
N LYS A 36 -11.15 -16.88 3.33
CA LYS A 36 -11.16 -17.15 4.79
C LYS A 36 -9.79 -17.18 5.44
N TYR A 37 -8.73 -17.38 4.66
CA TYR A 37 -7.36 -17.48 5.16
C TYR A 37 -6.55 -16.26 4.73
N VAL A 38 -6.00 -15.54 5.69
CA VAL A 38 -5.32 -14.26 5.47
C VAL A 38 -3.90 -14.35 6.02
N THR A 39 -2.91 -14.37 5.12
CA THR A 39 -1.49 -14.33 5.51
C THR A 39 -0.96 -12.90 5.49
N ILE A 40 -0.55 -12.38 6.65
CA ILE A 40 0.11 -11.08 6.77
C ILE A 40 1.61 -11.27 6.56
N PHE A 41 2.10 -10.79 5.42
CA PHE A 41 3.53 -10.81 5.05
C PHE A 41 4.18 -9.42 4.99
N ASN A 42 3.42 -8.35 5.33
CA ASN A 42 3.88 -6.95 5.30
C ASN A 42 4.59 -6.59 3.98
N GLY A 43 3.86 -6.82 2.88
CA GLY A 43 4.31 -6.63 1.51
C GLY A 43 4.53 -5.18 1.09
N PRO A 44 4.71 -4.93 -0.22
CA PRO A 44 4.87 -3.57 -0.74
C PRO A 44 3.61 -2.73 -0.51
N VAL A 45 3.81 -1.43 -0.35
CA VAL A 45 2.74 -0.43 -0.40
C VAL A 45 2.69 0.19 -1.79
N TYR A 46 1.51 0.66 -2.20
CA TYR A 46 1.32 1.36 -3.45
C TYR A 46 1.30 2.87 -3.17
N PRO A 47 2.25 3.66 -3.72
CA PRO A 47 2.26 5.10 -3.53
C PRO A 47 1.18 5.76 -4.38
N PHE A 48 0.52 6.77 -3.81
CA PHE A 48 -0.44 7.61 -4.51
C PHE A 48 0.09 9.04 -4.58
N ALA A 49 -0.24 9.74 -5.67
CA ALA A 49 0.01 11.16 -5.82
C ALA A 49 -1.30 11.86 -6.15
N VAL A 50 -1.61 12.92 -5.42
CA VAL A 50 -2.68 13.84 -5.79
C VAL A 50 -2.04 14.89 -6.70
N VAL A 51 -2.51 14.96 -7.94
CA VAL A 51 -1.96 15.85 -8.96
C VAL A 51 -3.00 16.88 -9.38
N MET A 52 -2.56 18.11 -9.60
CA MET A 52 -3.38 19.20 -10.11
C MET A 52 -2.83 19.67 -11.45
N ASN A 53 -3.72 20.00 -12.39
CA ASN A 53 -3.34 20.66 -13.64
C ASN A 53 -2.67 22.01 -13.36
N MET A 54 -1.60 22.32 -14.09
CA MET A 54 -0.76 23.49 -13.82
C MET A 54 -1.47 24.82 -14.14
N ASP A 55 -2.27 24.87 -15.20
CA ASP A 55 -3.04 26.09 -15.53
C ASP A 55 -4.08 26.37 -14.44
N LYS A 56 -4.73 25.31 -13.94
CA LYS A 56 -5.66 25.45 -12.84
C LYS A 56 -4.97 25.93 -11.58
N TRP A 57 -3.82 25.34 -11.23
CA TRP A 57 -2.99 25.81 -10.12
C TRP A 57 -2.62 27.28 -10.25
N ASN A 58 -2.11 27.70 -11.41
CA ASN A 58 -1.70 29.07 -11.69
C ASN A 58 -2.86 30.06 -11.66
N SER A 59 -4.10 29.61 -11.93
CA SER A 59 -5.31 30.43 -11.83
C SER A 59 -5.77 30.70 -10.38
N LEU A 60 -5.26 29.95 -9.39
CA LEU A 60 -5.66 30.13 -8.00
C LEU A 60 -5.04 31.40 -7.39
N PRO A 61 -5.78 32.13 -6.54
CA PRO A 61 -5.23 33.20 -5.71
C PRO A 61 -4.04 32.73 -4.87
N LYS A 62 -3.10 33.64 -4.58
CA LYS A 62 -1.84 33.30 -3.89
C LYS A 62 -2.02 32.79 -2.47
N ASP A 63 -3.01 33.30 -1.75
CA ASP A 63 -3.44 32.80 -0.45
C ASP A 63 -3.98 31.37 -0.54
N VAL A 64 -4.76 31.05 -1.57
CA VAL A 64 -5.26 29.68 -1.82
C VAL A 64 -4.12 28.73 -2.18
N GLN A 65 -3.18 29.13 -3.06
CA GLN A 65 -1.98 28.33 -3.35
C GLN A 65 -1.22 28.00 -2.06
N LYS A 66 -1.01 29.00 -1.19
CA LYS A 66 -0.32 28.81 0.08
C LYS A 66 -1.03 27.82 1.01
N VAL A 67 -2.36 27.84 1.07
CA VAL A 67 -3.14 26.86 1.84
C VAL A 67 -2.93 25.45 1.28
N MET A 68 -3.05 25.28 -0.04
CA MET A 68 -2.90 23.98 -0.69
C MET A 68 -1.49 23.40 -0.50
N ASP A 69 -0.44 24.22 -0.63
CA ASP A 69 0.94 23.80 -0.35
C ASP A 69 1.13 23.40 1.12
N GLY A 70 0.52 24.14 2.05
CA GLY A 70 0.55 23.83 3.48
C GLY A 70 -0.11 22.48 3.82
N LEU A 71 -1.14 22.09 3.08
CA LEU A 71 -1.85 20.82 3.28
C LEU A 71 -1.06 19.59 2.81
N GLY A 72 0.04 19.73 2.06
CA GLY A 72 0.72 18.57 1.46
C GLY A 72 1.17 17.51 2.48
N ILE A 73 1.87 17.93 3.55
CA ILE A 73 2.33 17.02 4.61
C ILE A 73 1.14 16.56 5.47
N GLU A 74 0.25 17.48 5.85
CA GLU A 74 -0.91 17.17 6.70
C GLU A 74 -1.81 16.13 6.06
N GLN A 75 -2.12 16.29 4.78
CA GLN A 75 -2.93 15.35 4.02
C GLN A 75 -2.26 13.97 3.91
N ALA A 76 -0.95 13.92 3.70
CA ALA A 76 -0.22 12.65 3.64
C ALA A 76 -0.31 11.87 4.96
N PHE A 77 -0.10 12.54 6.10
CA PHE A 77 -0.24 11.93 7.42
C PHE A 77 -1.69 11.55 7.73
N TRP A 78 -2.64 12.42 7.39
CA TRP A 78 -4.06 12.16 7.61
C TRP A 78 -4.52 10.92 6.83
N THR A 79 -4.15 10.82 5.55
CA THR A 79 -4.51 9.66 4.70
C THR A 79 -3.91 8.36 5.22
N GLY A 80 -2.63 8.35 5.62
CA GLY A 80 -2.00 7.16 6.22
C GLY A 80 -2.74 6.69 7.48
N ASN A 81 -2.97 7.62 8.42
CA ASN A 81 -3.68 7.32 9.67
C ASN A 81 -5.13 6.88 9.45
N TYR A 82 -5.82 7.48 8.49
CA TYR A 82 -7.17 7.07 8.10
C TYR A 82 -7.16 5.63 7.58
N MET A 83 -6.21 5.30 6.71
CA MET A 83 -6.07 3.98 6.11
C MET A 83 -5.77 2.90 7.16
N ASP A 84 -4.84 3.16 8.09
CA ASP A 84 -4.51 2.21 9.15
C ASP A 84 -5.71 1.93 10.08
N LYS A 85 -6.47 2.98 10.43
CA LYS A 85 -7.73 2.83 11.19
C LYS A 85 -8.77 2.04 10.40
N ARG A 86 -8.85 2.23 9.08
CA ARG A 86 -9.75 1.46 8.20
C ARG A 86 -9.38 -0.02 8.17
N VAL A 87 -8.08 -0.33 8.12
CA VAL A 87 -7.58 -1.72 8.20
C VAL A 87 -7.99 -2.38 9.51
N VAL A 88 -7.81 -1.71 10.65
CA VAL A 88 -8.23 -2.25 11.97
C VAL A 88 -9.73 -2.58 11.95
N LYS A 89 -10.57 -1.63 11.52
CA LYS A 89 -12.02 -1.84 11.42
C LYS A 89 -12.38 -3.00 10.49
N SER A 90 -11.72 -3.10 9.34
CA SER A 90 -11.96 -4.18 8.37
C SER A 90 -11.65 -5.56 8.96
N VAL A 91 -10.51 -5.68 9.64
CA VAL A 91 -10.09 -6.94 10.27
C VAL A 91 -11.05 -7.36 11.38
N GLU A 92 -11.46 -6.42 12.25
CA GLU A 92 -12.42 -6.68 13.32
C GLU A 92 -13.78 -7.12 12.77
N TRP A 93 -14.29 -6.40 11.77
CA TRP A 93 -15.54 -6.75 11.09
C TRP A 93 -15.44 -8.14 10.44
N SER A 94 -14.32 -8.45 9.79
CA SER A 94 -14.13 -9.74 9.10
C SER A 94 -14.06 -10.90 10.08
N LYS A 95 -13.38 -10.74 11.23
CA LYS A 95 -13.36 -11.75 12.29
C LYS A 95 -14.75 -11.98 12.86
N LYS A 96 -15.47 -10.90 13.18
CA LYS A 96 -16.80 -10.96 13.78
C LYS A 96 -17.85 -11.61 12.88
N ASN A 97 -17.85 -11.28 11.58
CA ASN A 97 -18.94 -11.66 10.68
C ASN A 97 -18.61 -12.85 9.78
N HIS A 98 -17.33 -13.17 9.58
CA HIS A 98 -16.91 -14.12 8.54
C HIS A 98 -15.90 -15.17 9.00
N ASN A 99 -15.51 -15.16 10.28
CA ASN A 99 -14.61 -16.13 10.90
C ASN A 99 -13.31 -16.36 10.11
N ILE A 100 -12.65 -15.26 9.71
CA ILE A 100 -11.37 -15.35 9.01
C ILE A 100 -10.25 -15.84 9.93
N GLU A 101 -9.32 -16.62 9.38
CA GLU A 101 -8.08 -17.02 10.04
C GLU A 101 -6.94 -16.11 9.59
N ILE A 102 -6.24 -15.50 10.54
CA ILE A 102 -5.10 -14.63 10.25
C ILE A 102 -3.81 -15.32 10.66
N THR A 103 -2.96 -15.59 9.68
CA THR A 103 -1.61 -16.11 9.87
C THR A 103 -0.60 -14.98 9.78
N LYS A 104 0.33 -14.89 10.73
CA LYS A 104 1.48 -13.97 10.66
C LYS A 104 2.73 -14.79 10.41
N LEU A 105 3.54 -14.38 9.43
CA LEU A 105 4.82 -15.03 9.17
C LEU A 105 5.78 -14.86 10.36
N THR A 106 6.48 -15.93 10.71
CA THR A 106 7.60 -15.87 11.65
C THR A 106 8.74 -15.02 11.07
N LYS A 107 9.67 -14.57 11.92
CA LYS A 107 10.87 -13.85 11.48
C LYS A 107 11.69 -14.65 10.45
N LYS A 108 11.75 -15.98 10.60
CA LYS A 108 12.50 -16.88 9.70
C LYS A 108 11.82 -16.99 8.33
N GLU A 109 10.50 -17.13 8.30
CA GLU A 109 9.73 -17.18 7.04
C GLU A 109 9.81 -15.83 6.32
N LEU A 110 9.62 -14.72 7.05
CA LEU A 110 9.75 -13.38 6.49
C LEU A 110 11.14 -13.13 5.91
N ALA A 111 12.21 -13.59 6.57
CA ALA A 111 13.57 -13.49 6.04
C ALA A 111 13.76 -14.31 4.75
N THR A 112 13.13 -15.48 4.69
CA THR A 112 13.13 -16.35 3.50
C THR A 112 12.42 -15.66 2.33
N TRP A 113 11.23 -15.12 2.56
CA TRP A 113 10.46 -14.37 1.56
C TRP A 113 11.21 -13.13 1.08
N ASN A 114 11.77 -12.35 2.02
CA ASN A 114 12.60 -11.19 1.69
C ASN A 114 13.80 -11.56 0.80
N LYS A 115 14.41 -12.75 0.99
CA LYS A 115 15.49 -13.24 0.13
C LYS A 115 14.99 -13.53 -1.29
N LEU A 116 13.83 -14.19 -1.42
CA LEU A 116 13.21 -14.51 -2.71
C LEU A 116 12.80 -13.25 -3.50
N LEU A 117 12.45 -12.17 -2.80
CA LEU A 117 12.03 -10.90 -3.43
C LEU A 117 13.20 -9.98 -3.80
N ARG A 118 14.45 -10.28 -3.41
CA ARG A 118 15.64 -9.46 -3.74
C ARG A 118 15.78 -9.16 -5.25
N PRO A 119 15.55 -10.11 -6.17
CA PRO A 119 15.70 -9.85 -7.61
C PRO A 119 14.79 -8.71 -8.12
N LEU A 120 13.63 -8.47 -7.49
CA LEU A 120 12.75 -7.36 -7.85
C LEU A 120 13.40 -6.01 -7.54
N LYS A 121 14.03 -5.89 -6.37
CA LYS A 121 14.79 -4.69 -5.96
C LYS A 121 15.99 -4.48 -6.88
N ASP A 122 16.72 -5.53 -7.21
CA ASP A 122 17.90 -5.44 -8.08
C ASP A 122 17.52 -5.02 -9.52
N LYS A 123 16.40 -5.54 -10.03
CA LYS A 123 15.82 -5.11 -11.30
C LYS A 123 15.42 -3.64 -11.27
N TRP A 124 14.83 -3.16 -10.17
CA TRP A 124 14.53 -1.73 -10.01
C TRP A 124 15.79 -0.88 -9.99
N ILE A 125 16.83 -1.27 -9.24
CA ILE A 125 18.11 -0.54 -9.18
C ILE A 125 18.72 -0.41 -10.58
N THR A 126 18.73 -1.50 -11.34
CA THR A 126 19.26 -1.53 -12.70
C THR A 126 18.49 -0.57 -13.61
N LYS A 127 17.15 -0.62 -13.58
CA LYS A 127 16.29 0.29 -14.36
C LYS A 127 16.47 1.76 -13.96
N ALA A 128 16.57 2.05 -12.67
CA ALA A 128 16.76 3.42 -12.18
C ALA A 128 18.11 3.98 -12.62
N LYS A 129 19.19 3.20 -12.51
CA LYS A 129 20.52 3.59 -13.00
C LYS A 129 20.56 3.82 -14.51
N ALA A 130 19.90 2.96 -15.29
CA ALA A 130 19.80 3.14 -16.73
C ALA A 130 19.10 4.45 -17.14
N LYS A 131 18.27 5.01 -16.25
CA LYS A 131 17.63 6.33 -16.39
C LYS A 131 18.45 7.48 -15.78
N GLY A 132 19.69 7.24 -15.36
CA GLY A 132 20.53 8.25 -14.71
C GLY A 132 20.13 8.59 -13.27
N LEU A 133 19.21 7.83 -12.65
CA LEU A 133 18.74 8.12 -11.29
C LEU A 133 19.68 7.56 -10.22
N PRO A 134 19.82 8.25 -9.07
CA PRO A 134 20.69 7.83 -7.97
C PRO A 134 20.03 6.70 -7.13
N ALA A 135 19.82 5.53 -7.76
CA ALA A 135 19.01 4.44 -7.21
C ALA A 135 19.39 4.02 -5.78
N ARG A 136 20.68 3.99 -5.45
CA ARG A 136 21.16 3.62 -4.11
C ARG A 136 20.84 4.71 -3.06
N ALA A 137 20.92 5.97 -3.44
CA ALA A 137 20.56 7.08 -2.55
C ALA A 137 19.05 7.05 -2.28
N ILE A 138 18.21 6.92 -3.31
CA ILE A 138 16.75 6.81 -3.16
C ILE A 138 16.36 5.68 -2.18
N LEU A 139 16.96 4.50 -2.33
CA LEU A 139 16.68 3.37 -1.42
C LEU A 139 17.15 3.62 0.02
N ARG A 140 18.27 4.31 0.20
CA ARG A 140 18.76 4.70 1.51
C ARG A 140 17.79 5.71 2.15
N ASP A 141 17.35 6.70 1.39
CA ASP A 141 16.49 7.78 1.88
C ASP A 141 15.10 7.24 2.25
N ILE A 142 14.54 6.32 1.46
CA ILE A 142 13.31 5.58 1.82
C ILE A 142 13.49 4.82 3.14
N ARG A 143 14.62 4.15 3.34
CA ARG A 143 14.89 3.43 4.60
C ARG A 143 14.97 4.37 5.79
N VAL A 144 15.67 5.50 5.65
CA VAL A 144 15.79 6.52 6.70
C VAL A 144 14.41 7.10 7.03
N ALA A 145 13.62 7.46 6.02
CA ALA A 145 12.27 7.96 6.22
C ALA A 145 11.39 6.92 6.95
N LYS A 146 11.44 5.65 6.54
CA LYS A 146 10.74 4.56 7.23
C LYS A 146 11.14 4.47 8.70
N GLU A 147 12.44 4.45 8.99
CA GLU A 147 12.94 4.34 10.37
C GLU A 147 12.57 5.55 11.24
N TYR A 148 12.51 6.74 10.65
CA TYR A 148 12.08 7.96 11.33
C TYR A 148 10.59 7.92 11.65
N HIS A 149 9.74 7.61 10.67
CA HIS A 149 8.29 7.62 10.84
C HIS A 149 7.75 6.42 11.62
N SER A 150 8.49 5.32 11.73
CA SER A 150 8.07 4.16 12.56
C SER A 150 8.18 4.40 14.07
N ARG A 151 8.58 5.60 14.50
CA ARG A 151 8.74 5.97 15.93
C ARG A 151 7.50 6.64 16.52
N PHE A 152 6.59 7.08 15.66
CA PHE A 152 5.34 7.74 15.98
C PHE A 152 4.18 6.80 15.60
#